data_AF-A0A8J7ZUJ7-F1
#
_entry.id   AF-A0A8J7ZUJ7-F1
#
_cell.length_a   1.000
_cell.length_b   1.000
_cell.length_c   1.000
_cell.angle_alpha   90.00
_cell.angle_beta   90.00
_cell.angle_gamma   90.00
#
_symmetry.space_group_name_H-M   'P 1'
#
loop_
_entity.id
_entity.type
_entity.pdbx_description
1 polymer ?
#
loop_
_entity_poly.entity_id
_entity_poly.type
_entity_poly.pdbx_seq_one_letter_code
_entity_poly.pdbx_strand_id
1 'polypeptide(L)'
;MDRTRSLLVVFLTNVVLYATPLTLSGYGVAVESEAPAWFGPVAGAVLGNPDTVWRLFAGIAQNSAFLIALSGVTLLTYHLALVLTRSSNGFVLTLHTVVYSVSAYLAGIFTVLVFLSRNSAYETARTLVTNLQIRFIAVFYDLFEVPPSERVFTVSESVGAGQLTDAETGIIAVLITLVLYFVYSMYLGARLNHGTGVTGAILAVLAVGLSPAIYVTLLLVYSTGGLSI
;
A
#
# COMPACT_ATOMS: atom_id res chain seq x y z
N MET A 1 26.46 -2.86 -15.82
CA MET A 1 25.48 -1.99 -15.13
C MET A 1 25.58 -2.28 -13.63
N ASP A 2 25.62 -1.25 -12.79
CA ASP A 2 25.60 -1.41 -11.34
C ASP A 2 24.31 -2.13 -10.88
N ARG A 3 24.39 -3.00 -9.87
CA ARG A 3 23.28 -3.80 -9.33
C ARG A 3 22.12 -2.91 -8.88
N THR A 4 22.44 -1.76 -8.29
CA THR A 4 21.47 -0.74 -7.86
C THR A 4 20.68 -0.19 -9.05
N ARG A 5 21.37 0.13 -10.16
CA ARG A 5 20.73 0.63 -11.38
C ARG A 5 19.80 -0.42 -11.99
N SER A 6 20.20 -1.70 -12.00
CA SER A 6 19.34 -2.78 -12.46
C SER A 6 18.09 -2.93 -11.61
N LEU A 7 18.22 -2.85 -10.28
CA LEU A 7 17.08 -2.91 -9.35
C LEU A 7 16.14 -1.73 -9.54
N LEU A 8 16.67 -0.52 -9.74
CA LEU A 8 15.87 0.66 -10.00
C LEU A 8 15.06 0.51 -11.30
N VAL A 9 15.67 -0.01 -12.36
CA VAL A 9 14.95 -0.26 -13.63
C VAL A 9 13.81 -1.24 -13.40
N VAL A 10 14.08 -2.38 -12.76
CA VAL A 10 13.04 -3.39 -12.47
C VAL A 10 11.94 -2.81 -11.60
N PHE A 11 12.29 -2.04 -10.57
CA PHE A 11 11.33 -1.36 -9.71
C PHE A 11 10.42 -0.42 -10.50
N LEU A 12 10.99 0.49 -11.29
CA LEU A 12 10.22 1.43 -12.09
C LEU A 12 9.34 0.73 -13.13
N THR A 13 9.85 -0.34 -13.77
CA THR A 13 9.05 -1.18 -14.66
C THR A 13 7.87 -1.81 -13.94
N ASN A 14 8.09 -2.40 -12.76
CA ASN A 14 7.03 -2.98 -11.95
C ASN A 14 5.99 -1.93 -11.53
N VAL A 15 6.43 -0.75 -11.09
CA VAL A 15 5.55 0.37 -10.73
C VAL A 15 4.63 0.72 -11.90
N VAL A 16 5.16 0.89 -13.11
CA VAL A 16 4.34 1.20 -14.30
C VAL A 16 3.40 0.04 -14.65
N LEU A 17 3.90 -1.20 -14.63
CA LEU A 17 3.11 -2.39 -14.92
C LEU A 17 1.95 -2.60 -13.94
N TYR A 18 2.11 -2.16 -12.69
CA TYR A 18 1.07 -2.25 -11.66
C TYR A 18 0.13 -1.04 -11.66
N ALA A 19 0.66 0.18 -11.87
CA ALA A 19 -0.13 1.40 -11.93
C ALA A 19 -1.05 1.46 -13.16
N THR A 20 -0.63 0.87 -14.29
CA THR A 20 -1.41 0.86 -15.53
C THR A 20 -2.76 0.15 -15.41
N PRO A 21 -2.86 -1.13 -15.00
CA PRO A 21 -4.16 -1.81 -14.86
C PRO A 21 -5.03 -1.18 -13.78
N LEU A 22 -4.44 -0.62 -12.73
CA LEU A 22 -5.17 0.18 -11.74
C LEU A 22 -5.84 1.39 -12.41
N THR A 23 -5.08 2.13 -13.22
CA THR A 23 -5.60 3.33 -13.89
C THR A 23 -6.64 2.99 -14.95
N LEU A 24 -6.44 1.93 -15.73
CA LEU A 24 -7.42 1.45 -16.72
C LEU A 24 -8.72 0.98 -16.06
N SER A 25 -8.65 0.51 -14.82
CA SER A 25 -9.83 0.19 -13.99
C SER A 25 -10.45 1.45 -13.33
N GLY A 26 -9.95 2.64 -13.69
CA GLY A 26 -10.41 3.95 -13.25
C GLY A 26 -9.78 4.45 -11.95
N TYR A 27 -8.84 3.75 -11.34
CA TYR A 27 -8.27 4.12 -10.04
C TYR A 27 -7.24 5.24 -10.17
N GLY A 28 -7.17 6.14 -9.18
CA GLY A 28 -6.25 7.28 -9.20
C GLY A 28 -6.53 8.31 -10.29
N VAL A 29 -7.59 8.17 -11.09
CA VAL A 29 -8.00 9.18 -12.07
C VAL A 29 -8.72 10.29 -11.32
N ALA A 30 -8.04 11.42 -11.13
CA ALA A 30 -8.71 12.65 -10.70
C ALA A 30 -9.76 13.01 -11.77
N VAL A 31 -11.03 12.97 -11.37
CA VAL A 31 -12.21 13.18 -12.25
C VAL A 31 -12.16 14.57 -12.94
N GLU A 32 -11.33 15.49 -12.45
CA GLU A 32 -11.28 16.90 -12.88
C GLU A 32 -9.91 17.35 -13.43
N SER A 33 -9.11 16.45 -14.00
CA SER A 33 -7.90 16.89 -14.72
C SER A 33 -8.20 17.13 -16.20
N GLU A 34 -8.47 18.39 -16.55
CA GLU A 34 -8.41 18.84 -17.95
C GLU A 34 -6.97 18.75 -18.46
N ALA A 35 -6.79 18.43 -19.73
CA ALA A 35 -5.48 18.43 -20.34
C ALA A 35 -4.90 19.86 -20.32
N PRO A 36 -3.64 20.05 -19.89
CA PRO A 36 -2.98 21.34 -20.01
C PRO A 36 -2.98 21.81 -21.47
N ALA A 37 -3.06 23.12 -21.68
CA ALA A 37 -3.11 23.71 -23.03
C ALA A 37 -1.96 23.28 -23.95
N TRP A 38 -0.78 22.94 -23.38
CA TRP A 38 0.37 22.44 -24.13
C TRP A 38 0.22 20.99 -24.60
N PHE A 39 -0.61 20.19 -23.93
CA PHE A 39 -0.78 18.75 -24.19
C PHE A 39 -1.76 18.49 -25.33
N GLY A 40 -2.79 19.33 -25.47
CA GLY A 40 -3.81 19.26 -26.53
C GLY A 40 -3.25 19.05 -27.94
N PRO A 41 -2.30 19.89 -28.40
CA PRO A 41 -1.69 19.76 -29.72
C PRO A 41 -0.90 18.45 -29.92
N VAL A 42 -0.29 17.92 -28.85
CA VAL A 42 0.56 16.72 -28.91
C VAL A 42 -0.30 15.44 -28.93
N ALA A 43 -1.30 15.38 -28.06
CA ALA A 43 -2.17 14.20 -27.94
C ALA A 43 -3.23 14.13 -29.04
N GLY A 44 -3.77 15.27 -29.48
CA GLY A 44 -4.83 15.33 -30.49
C GLY A 44 -4.40 14.77 -31.86
N ALA A 45 -3.10 14.86 -32.18
CA ALA A 45 -2.56 14.41 -33.45
C ALA A 45 -2.27 12.89 -33.50
N VAL A 46 -2.13 12.22 -32.35
CA VAL A 46 -1.57 10.85 -32.26
C VAL A 46 -2.43 9.89 -31.43
N LEU A 47 -3.11 10.37 -30.39
CA LEU A 47 -3.73 9.54 -29.35
C LEU A 47 -5.24 9.77 -29.18
N GLY A 48 -5.85 10.66 -29.98
CA GLY A 48 -7.28 10.93 -29.94
C GLY A 48 -7.64 12.07 -28.98
N ASN A 49 -8.62 11.85 -28.09
CA ASN A 49 -9.09 12.89 -27.16
C ASN A 49 -7.99 13.25 -26.12
N PRO A 50 -7.45 14.47 -26.12
CA PRO A 50 -6.38 14.87 -25.22
C PRO A 50 -6.72 14.75 -23.74
N ASP A 51 -7.96 15.05 -23.34
CA ASP A 51 -8.39 14.97 -21.95
C ASP A 51 -8.46 13.53 -21.45
N THR A 52 -8.97 12.62 -22.28
CA THR A 52 -8.99 11.18 -21.94
C THR A 52 -7.57 10.64 -21.75
N VAL A 53 -6.66 11.01 -22.65
CA VAL A 53 -5.26 10.60 -22.59
C VAL A 53 -4.56 11.22 -21.39
N TRP A 54 -4.82 12.49 -21.09
CA TRP A 54 -4.25 13.17 -19.93
C TRP A 54 -4.71 12.53 -18.62
N ARG A 55 -6.01 12.26 -18.47
CA ARG A 55 -6.55 11.56 -17.30
C ARG A 55 -5.92 10.18 -17.09
N LEU A 56 -5.61 9.46 -18.17
CA LEU A 56 -4.87 8.20 -18.11
C LEU A 56 -3.45 8.42 -17.58
N PHE A 57 -2.68 9.36 -18.14
CA PHE A 57 -1.30 9.62 -17.67
C PHE A 57 -1.27 10.15 -16.23
N ALA A 58 -2.16 11.07 -15.89
CA ALA A 58 -2.31 11.61 -14.54
C ALA A 58 -2.66 10.49 -13.55
N GLY A 59 -3.58 9.59 -13.91
CA GLY A 59 -3.92 8.43 -13.09
C GLY A 59 -2.76 7.46 -12.93
N ILE A 60 -2.01 7.16 -13.99
CA ILE A 60 -0.81 6.32 -13.91
C ILE A 60 0.22 6.98 -12.98
N ALA A 61 0.44 8.28 -13.10
CA ALA A 61 1.35 9.03 -12.24
C ALA A 61 0.92 8.99 -10.77
N GLN A 62 -0.36 9.21 -10.48
CA GLN A 62 -0.90 9.18 -9.12
C GLN A 62 -0.79 7.78 -8.48
N ASN A 63 -1.19 6.73 -9.20
CA ASN A 63 -1.02 5.35 -8.71
C ASN A 63 0.45 4.99 -8.55
N SER A 64 1.32 5.42 -9.47
CA SER A 64 2.77 5.20 -9.37
C SER A 64 3.35 5.87 -8.14
N ALA A 65 2.97 7.12 -7.87
CA ALA A 65 3.43 7.86 -6.69
C ALA A 65 3.00 7.14 -5.39
N PHE A 66 1.77 6.63 -5.35
CA PHE A 66 1.28 5.85 -4.22
C PHE A 66 2.08 4.55 -4.02
N LEU A 67 2.31 3.77 -5.08
CA LEU A 67 3.11 2.54 -5.02
C LEU A 67 4.57 2.82 -4.62
N ILE A 68 5.15 3.92 -5.11
CA ILE A 68 6.51 4.36 -4.74
C ILE A 68 6.56 4.72 -3.26
N ALA A 69 5.60 5.51 -2.76
CA ALA A 69 5.56 5.92 -1.37
C ALA A 69 5.44 4.71 -0.44
N LEU A 70 4.50 3.79 -0.71
CA LEU A 70 4.35 2.58 0.08
C LEU A 70 5.60 1.70 0.03
N SER A 71 6.17 1.48 -1.15
CA SER A 71 7.41 0.69 -1.29
C SER A 71 8.57 1.33 -0.55
N GLY A 72 8.67 2.67 -0.55
CA GLY A 72 9.67 3.42 0.18
C GLY A 72 9.52 3.27 1.69
N VAL A 73 8.30 3.37 2.22
CA VAL A 73 8.02 3.13 3.65
C VAL A 73 8.36 1.69 4.03
N THR A 74 7.96 0.71 3.22
CA THR A 74 8.31 -0.70 3.45
C THR A 74 9.83 -0.91 3.44
N LEU A 75 10.53 -0.35 2.46
CA LEU A 75 11.99 -0.44 2.37
C LEU A 75 12.67 0.17 3.59
N LEU A 76 12.25 1.38 4.00
CA LEU A 76 12.84 2.10 5.11
C LEU A 76 12.62 1.37 6.43
N THR A 77 11.37 0.99 6.73
CA THR A 77 11.02 0.32 7.99
C THR A 77 11.67 -1.06 8.09
N TYR A 78 11.68 -1.81 7.01
CA TYR A 78 12.33 -3.11 6.94
C TYR A 78 13.85 -3.00 7.11
N HIS A 79 14.49 -2.07 6.39
CA HIS A 79 15.95 -1.87 6.50
C HIS A 79 16.34 -1.39 7.90
N LEU A 80 15.60 -0.42 8.44
CA LEU A 80 15.85 0.12 9.77
C LEU A 80 15.75 -0.99 10.82
N ALA A 81 14.74 -1.85 10.75
CA ALA A 81 14.60 -2.98 11.65
C ALA A 81 15.78 -3.96 11.57
N LEU A 82 16.25 -4.26 10.35
CA LEU A 82 17.44 -5.10 10.15
C LEU A 82 18.72 -4.44 10.69
N VAL A 83 18.86 -3.13 10.57
CA VAL A 83 19.99 -2.38 11.13
C VAL A 83 19.94 -2.35 12.66
N LEU A 84 18.77 -2.05 13.24
CA LEU A 84 18.57 -2.01 14.69
C LEU A 84 18.77 -3.37 15.36
N THR A 85 18.37 -4.45 14.68
CA THR A 85 18.64 -5.83 15.10
C THR A 85 20.05 -6.32 14.75
N ARG A 86 20.92 -5.43 14.25
CA ARG A 86 22.30 -5.73 13.81
C ARG A 86 22.41 -6.92 12.84
N SER A 87 21.36 -7.13 12.07
CA SER A 87 21.21 -8.25 11.15
C SER A 87 21.34 -7.84 9.68
N SER A 88 21.64 -6.57 9.39
CA SER A 88 21.71 -6.06 8.02
C SER A 88 23.06 -6.39 7.35
N ASN A 89 23.03 -7.21 6.30
CA ASN A 89 24.14 -7.39 5.35
C ASN A 89 24.24 -6.33 4.24
N GLY A 90 23.56 -5.18 4.40
CA GLY A 90 23.67 -4.05 3.48
C GLY A 90 22.39 -3.70 2.72
N PHE A 91 22.28 -2.43 2.35
CA PHE A 91 21.07 -1.83 1.79
C PHE A 91 20.64 -2.44 0.43
N VAL A 92 21.60 -2.81 -0.42
CA VAL A 92 21.30 -3.36 -1.75
C VAL A 92 20.53 -4.69 -1.66
N LEU A 93 20.76 -5.48 -0.61
CA LEU A 93 20.03 -6.74 -0.37
C LEU A 93 18.60 -6.48 0.10
N THR A 94 18.41 -5.43 0.92
CA THR A 94 17.07 -4.97 1.30
C THR A 94 16.31 -4.47 0.08
N LEU A 95 16.94 -3.66 -0.77
CA LEU A 95 16.37 -3.19 -2.02
C LEU A 95 15.99 -4.36 -2.93
N HIS A 96 16.86 -5.37 -3.06
CA HIS A 96 16.58 -6.57 -3.83
C HIS A 96 15.35 -7.32 -3.33
N THR A 97 15.24 -7.56 -2.02
CA THR A 97 14.07 -8.19 -1.39
C THR A 97 12.78 -7.43 -1.71
N VAL A 98 12.79 -6.10 -1.51
CA VAL A 98 11.59 -5.29 -1.69
C VAL A 98 11.17 -5.28 -3.17
N VAL A 99 12.10 -5.00 -4.08
CA VAL A 99 11.82 -4.88 -5.52
C VAL A 99 11.27 -6.18 -6.11
N TYR A 100 11.91 -7.32 -5.86
CA TYR A 100 11.56 -8.58 -6.54
C TYR A 100 10.43 -9.36 -5.89
N SER A 101 10.28 -9.28 -4.57
CA SER A 101 9.30 -10.13 -3.87
C SER A 101 8.15 -9.33 -3.30
N VAL A 102 8.42 -8.15 -2.74
CA VAL A 102 7.43 -7.42 -1.94
C VAL A 102 6.53 -6.51 -2.79
N SER A 103 7.08 -5.87 -3.82
CA SER A 103 6.35 -4.93 -4.70
C SER A 103 5.10 -5.56 -5.33
N ALA A 104 5.21 -6.81 -5.79
CA ALA A 104 4.13 -7.50 -6.47
C ALA A 104 2.94 -7.78 -5.55
N TYR A 105 3.21 -8.27 -4.33
CA TYR A 105 2.15 -8.54 -3.36
C TYR A 105 1.52 -7.26 -2.84
N LEU A 106 2.30 -6.19 -2.63
CA LEU A 106 1.76 -4.90 -2.21
C LEU A 106 0.83 -4.29 -3.27
N ALA A 107 1.24 -4.36 -4.55
CA ALA A 107 0.39 -3.96 -5.67
C ALA A 107 -0.89 -4.82 -5.75
N GLY A 108 -0.79 -6.13 -5.54
CA GLY A 108 -1.93 -7.03 -5.50
C GLY A 108 -2.90 -6.68 -4.37
N ILE A 109 -2.40 -6.49 -3.14
CA ILE A 109 -3.21 -6.10 -1.98
C ILE A 109 -3.94 -4.79 -2.28
N PHE A 110 -3.22 -3.78 -2.77
CA PHE A 110 -3.82 -2.50 -3.13
C PHE A 110 -4.90 -2.67 -4.19
N THR A 111 -4.63 -3.44 -5.26
CA THR A 111 -5.61 -3.73 -6.31
C THR A 111 -6.89 -4.34 -5.76
N VAL A 112 -6.79 -5.31 -4.85
CA VAL A 112 -7.97 -5.96 -4.24
C VAL A 112 -8.74 -5.00 -3.34
N LEU A 113 -8.05 -4.26 -2.47
CA LEU A 113 -8.70 -3.27 -1.58
C LEU A 113 -9.46 -2.21 -2.38
N VAL A 114 -8.82 -1.75 -3.47
CA VAL A 114 -9.34 -0.74 -4.35
C VAL A 114 -10.52 -1.29 -5.18
N PHE A 115 -10.46 -2.54 -5.65
CA PHE A 115 -11.59 -3.26 -6.24
C PHE A 115 -12.80 -3.33 -5.31
N LEU A 116 -12.59 -3.74 -4.06
CA LEU A 116 -13.65 -3.78 -3.06
C LEU A 116 -14.29 -2.41 -2.82
N SER A 117 -13.50 -1.33 -2.83
CA SER A 117 -14.01 0.01 -2.53
C SER A 117 -15.04 0.53 -3.55
N ARG A 118 -14.94 0.11 -4.81
CA ARG A 118 -15.74 0.64 -5.92
C ARG A 118 -16.84 -0.27 -6.43
N ASN A 119 -16.73 -1.57 -6.18
CA ASN A 119 -17.70 -2.52 -6.70
C ASN A 119 -18.81 -2.75 -5.69
N SER A 120 -19.99 -2.20 -5.97
CA SER A 120 -21.17 -2.34 -5.09
C SER A 120 -21.62 -3.79 -4.91
N ALA A 121 -21.25 -4.70 -5.81
CA ALA A 121 -21.53 -6.14 -5.67
C ALA A 121 -20.76 -6.81 -4.51
N TYR A 122 -19.76 -6.14 -3.95
CA TYR A 122 -18.91 -6.65 -2.86
C TYR A 122 -19.04 -5.80 -1.60
N GLU A 123 -20.22 -5.21 -1.37
CA GLU A 123 -20.46 -4.30 -0.26
C GLU A 123 -20.20 -4.93 1.12
N THR A 124 -20.56 -6.21 1.29
CA THR A 124 -20.39 -6.92 2.57
C THR A 124 -18.91 -7.15 2.84
N ALA A 125 -18.14 -7.62 1.83
CA ALA A 125 -16.69 -7.74 1.92
C ALA A 125 -15.99 -6.40 2.16
N ARG A 126 -16.40 -5.34 1.45
CA ARG A 126 -15.89 -3.97 1.63
C ARG A 126 -16.13 -3.49 3.06
N THR A 127 -17.33 -3.69 3.60
CA THR A 127 -17.70 -3.28 4.95
C THR A 127 -16.89 -4.07 5.98
N LEU A 128 -16.71 -5.38 5.78
CA LEU A 128 -15.87 -6.22 6.64
C LEU A 128 -14.42 -5.70 6.72
N VAL A 129 -13.79 -5.46 5.57
CA VAL A 129 -12.40 -4.96 5.50
C VAL A 129 -12.28 -3.56 6.08
N THR A 130 -13.21 -2.67 5.74
CA THR A 130 -13.25 -1.30 6.28
C THR A 130 -13.42 -1.31 7.80
N ASN A 131 -14.33 -2.14 8.33
CA ASN A 131 -14.53 -2.26 9.77
C ASN A 131 -13.29 -2.80 10.48
N LEU A 132 -12.53 -3.72 9.87
CA LEU A 132 -11.25 -4.17 10.42
C LEU A 132 -10.23 -3.02 10.50
N GLN A 133 -10.14 -2.21 9.44
CA GLN A 133 -9.26 -1.03 9.41
C GLN A 133 -9.68 0.03 10.44
N ILE A 134 -10.99 0.31 10.56
CA ILE A 134 -11.51 1.26 11.55
C ILE A 134 -11.27 0.75 12.96
N ARG A 135 -11.46 -0.55 13.24
CA ARG A 135 -11.17 -1.15 14.56
C ARG A 135 -9.70 -0.99 14.92
N PHE A 136 -8.79 -1.19 13.96
CA PHE A 136 -7.38 -0.92 14.17
C PHE A 136 -7.13 0.53 14.57
N ILE A 137 -7.71 1.51 13.88
CA ILE A 137 -7.57 2.93 14.22
C ILE A 137 -8.22 3.25 15.58
N ALA A 138 -9.37 2.64 15.89
CA ALA A 138 -10.10 2.86 17.13
C ALA A 138 -9.28 2.50 18.37
N VAL A 139 -8.41 1.48 18.30
CA VAL A 139 -7.44 1.17 19.37
C VAL A 139 -6.57 2.39 19.70
N PHE A 140 -6.14 3.16 18.69
CA PHE A 140 -5.35 4.37 18.92
C PHE A 140 -6.21 5.53 19.42
N TYR A 141 -7.45 5.68 18.95
CA TYR A 141 -8.36 6.67 19.54
C TYR A 141 -8.56 6.44 21.04
N ASP A 142 -8.73 5.18 21.45
CA ASP A 142 -8.88 4.84 22.87
C ASP A 142 -7.57 5.04 23.64
N LEU A 143 -6.42 4.66 23.06
CA LEU A 143 -5.10 4.83 23.67
C LEU A 143 -4.72 6.31 23.88
N PHE A 144 -5.14 7.19 22.97
CA PHE A 144 -4.90 8.64 23.04
C PHE A 144 -6.08 9.42 23.63
N GLU A 145 -7.08 8.72 24.19
CA GLU A 145 -8.26 9.30 24.82
C GLU A 145 -9.01 10.30 23.93
N VAL A 146 -9.02 10.07 22.60
CA VAL A 146 -9.67 10.95 21.63
C VAL A 146 -11.19 10.93 21.86
N PRO A 147 -11.83 12.09 22.12
CA PRO A 147 -13.26 12.16 22.38
C PRO A 147 -14.09 11.60 21.21
N PRO A 148 -15.21 10.89 21.45
CA PRO A 148 -16.04 10.36 20.37
C PRO A 148 -16.50 11.40 19.34
N SER A 149 -16.71 12.65 19.77
CA SER A 149 -17.08 13.77 18.90
C SER A 149 -15.98 14.20 17.91
N GLU A 150 -14.73 13.83 18.17
CA GLU A 150 -13.56 14.19 17.36
C GLU A 150 -13.06 13.01 16.50
N ARG A 151 -13.67 11.82 16.64
CA ARG A 151 -13.29 10.64 15.88
C ARG A 151 -13.82 10.72 14.44
N VAL A 152 -12.91 10.73 13.47
CA VAL A 152 -13.24 10.75 12.03
C VAL A 152 -13.85 9.42 11.57
N PHE A 153 -13.47 8.32 12.22
CA PHE A 153 -13.91 6.97 11.87
C PHE A 153 -14.68 6.35 13.04
N THR A 154 -15.88 5.86 12.75
CA THR A 154 -16.73 5.15 13.72
C THR A 154 -16.95 3.72 13.24
N VAL A 155 -16.88 2.77 14.18
CA VAL A 155 -17.12 1.35 13.86
C VAL A 155 -18.60 1.20 13.53
N SER A 156 -18.89 0.76 12.30
CA SER A 156 -20.25 0.40 11.88
C SER A 156 -20.65 -0.97 12.43
N GLU A 157 -21.89 -1.41 12.16
CA GLU A 157 -22.36 -2.73 12.56
C GLU A 157 -21.42 -3.85 12.04
N SER A 158 -21.11 -4.82 12.90
CA SER A 158 -20.19 -5.89 12.54
C SER A 158 -20.83 -6.83 11.53
N VAL A 159 -20.20 -6.94 10.36
CA VAL A 159 -20.54 -7.96 9.37
C VAL A 159 -19.99 -9.30 9.81
N GLY A 160 -20.87 -10.28 9.99
CA GLY A 160 -20.48 -11.66 10.30
C GLY A 160 -19.95 -12.38 9.06
N ALA A 161 -18.98 -13.29 9.23
CA ALA A 161 -18.42 -14.07 8.12
C ALA A 161 -19.48 -14.89 7.34
N GLY A 162 -20.58 -15.30 7.99
CA GLY A 162 -21.69 -16.01 7.36
C GLY A 162 -22.58 -15.16 6.45
N GLN A 163 -22.33 -13.85 6.35
CA GLN A 163 -23.07 -12.93 5.48
C GLN A 163 -22.38 -12.73 4.12
N LEU A 164 -21.16 -13.25 3.94
CA LEU A 164 -20.42 -13.15 2.69
C LEU A 164 -21.01 -14.12 1.65
N THR A 165 -21.14 -13.64 0.42
CA THR A 165 -21.36 -14.51 -0.75
C THR A 165 -20.12 -15.34 -1.08
N ASP A 166 -20.25 -16.36 -1.94
CA ASP A 166 -19.10 -17.15 -2.41
C ASP A 166 -18.06 -16.29 -3.14
N ALA A 167 -18.52 -15.33 -3.96
CA ALA A 167 -17.64 -14.39 -4.67
C ALA A 167 -16.87 -13.48 -3.71
N GLU A 168 -17.56 -12.98 -2.68
CA GLU A 168 -16.95 -12.18 -1.61
C GLU A 168 -15.97 -12.99 -0.76
N THR A 169 -16.30 -14.23 -0.46
CA THR A 169 -15.39 -15.16 0.22
C THR A 169 -14.13 -15.38 -0.62
N GLY A 170 -14.27 -15.57 -1.93
CA GLY A 170 -13.17 -15.72 -2.87
C GLY A 170 -12.23 -14.51 -2.88
N ILE A 171 -12.77 -13.29 -2.98
CA ILE A 171 -11.92 -12.08 -3.02
C ILE A 171 -11.21 -11.82 -1.68
N ILE A 172 -11.85 -12.14 -0.54
CA ILE A 172 -11.22 -12.07 0.78
C ILE A 172 -10.12 -13.12 0.90
N ALA A 173 -10.32 -14.35 0.40
CA ALA A 173 -9.29 -15.37 0.38
C ALA A 173 -8.07 -14.95 -0.45
N VAL A 174 -8.28 -14.29 -1.60
CA VAL A 174 -7.21 -13.70 -2.41
C VAL A 174 -6.46 -12.62 -1.62
N LEU A 175 -7.18 -11.70 -0.95
CA LEU A 175 -6.57 -10.67 -0.11
C LEU A 175 -5.70 -11.28 1.01
N ILE A 176 -6.23 -12.25 1.73
CA ILE A 176 -5.51 -12.96 2.80
C ILE A 176 -4.26 -13.65 2.24
N THR A 177 -4.39 -14.33 1.10
CA THR A 177 -3.27 -15.01 0.45
C THR A 177 -2.16 -14.02 0.10
N LEU A 178 -2.51 -12.88 -0.50
CA LEU A 178 -1.54 -11.84 -0.86
C LEU A 178 -0.83 -11.28 0.39
N VAL A 179 -1.55 -11.05 1.48
CA VAL A 179 -0.97 -10.61 2.76
C VAL A 179 -0.03 -11.67 3.34
N LEU A 180 -0.42 -12.94 3.33
CA LEU A 180 0.43 -14.04 3.82
C LEU A 180 1.71 -14.17 2.99
N TYR A 181 1.61 -14.10 1.66
CA TYR A 181 2.78 -14.14 0.79
C TYR A 181 3.67 -12.90 0.94
N PHE A 182 3.09 -11.72 1.15
CA PHE A 182 3.83 -10.49 1.48
C PHE A 182 4.66 -10.69 2.75
N VAL A 183 4.02 -11.14 3.84
CA VAL A 183 4.65 -11.41 5.13
C VAL A 183 5.74 -12.48 5.00
N TYR A 184 5.42 -13.59 4.35
CA TYR A 184 6.34 -14.70 4.13
C TYR A 184 7.56 -14.29 3.30
N SER A 185 7.37 -13.50 2.25
CA SER A 185 8.46 -13.03 1.39
C SER A 185 9.41 -12.09 2.13
N MET A 186 8.88 -11.20 2.98
CA MET A 186 9.73 -10.35 3.82
C MET A 186 10.49 -11.16 4.87
N TYR A 187 9.83 -12.14 5.49
CA TYR A 187 10.49 -13.06 6.40
C TYR A 187 11.63 -13.80 5.70
N LEU A 188 11.37 -14.37 4.53
CA LEU A 188 12.36 -15.11 3.76
C LEU A 188 13.50 -14.21 3.27
N GLY A 189 13.19 -12.98 2.84
CA GLY A 189 14.21 -11.98 2.51
C GLY A 189 15.16 -11.70 3.67
N ALA A 190 14.65 -11.70 4.90
CA ALA A 190 15.46 -11.48 6.07
C ALA A 190 16.34 -12.73 6.32
N ARG A 191 15.72 -13.92 6.33
CA ARG A 191 16.40 -15.19 6.58
C ARG A 191 17.48 -15.50 5.53
N LEU A 192 17.17 -15.33 4.25
CA LEU A 192 18.03 -15.75 3.13
C LEU A 192 18.98 -14.66 2.68
N ASN A 193 18.52 -13.42 2.50
CA ASN A 193 19.38 -12.35 1.96
C ASN A 193 20.22 -11.71 3.07
N HIS A 194 19.65 -11.57 4.27
CA HIS A 194 20.33 -10.95 5.41
C HIS A 194 20.88 -11.97 6.44
N GLY A 195 20.63 -13.27 6.25
CA GLY A 195 21.17 -14.32 7.12
C GLY A 195 20.68 -14.24 8.58
N THR A 196 19.59 -13.50 8.86
CA THR A 196 19.10 -13.36 10.23
C THR A 196 18.54 -14.68 10.77
N GLY A 197 18.63 -14.84 12.09
CA GLY A 197 17.84 -15.82 12.83
C GLY A 197 16.33 -15.53 12.77
N VAL A 198 15.54 -16.46 13.29
CA VAL A 198 14.06 -16.39 13.31
C VAL A 198 13.58 -15.10 13.98
N THR A 199 14.11 -14.76 15.15
CA THR A 199 13.70 -13.58 15.92
C THR A 199 13.92 -12.28 15.15
N GLY A 200 15.10 -12.09 14.56
CA GLY A 200 15.39 -10.88 13.79
C GLY A 200 14.52 -10.76 12.53
N ALA A 201 14.20 -11.89 11.89
CA ALA A 201 13.28 -11.90 10.74
C ALA A 201 11.85 -11.54 11.14
N ILE A 202 11.35 -12.07 12.27
CA ILE A 202 10.04 -11.72 12.81
C ILE A 202 10.00 -10.23 13.19
N LEU A 203 11.03 -9.72 13.87
CA LEU A 203 11.10 -8.30 14.23
C LEU A 203 11.11 -7.39 12.99
N ALA A 204 11.82 -7.77 11.92
CA ALA A 204 11.81 -7.01 10.68
C ALA A 204 10.43 -6.97 10.01
N VAL A 205 9.73 -8.11 10.01
CA VAL A 205 8.35 -8.19 9.50
C VAL A 205 7.38 -7.39 10.35
N LEU A 206 7.47 -7.51 11.69
CA LEU A 206 6.65 -6.75 12.62
C LEU A 206 6.87 -5.25 12.48
N ALA A 207 8.12 -4.80 12.30
CA ALA A 207 8.41 -3.39 12.10
C ALA A 207 7.71 -2.79 10.87
N VAL A 208 7.66 -3.56 9.77
CA VAL A 208 6.88 -3.16 8.58
C VAL A 208 5.39 -3.20 8.88
N GLY A 209 4.89 -4.28 9.51
CA GLY A 209 3.47 -4.42 9.87
C GLY A 209 2.97 -3.35 10.86
N LEU A 210 3.87 -2.80 11.67
CA LEU A 210 3.59 -1.70 12.61
C LEU A 210 3.79 -0.31 11.99
N SER A 211 4.25 -0.19 10.75
CA SER A 211 4.39 1.12 10.12
C SER A 211 3.08 1.92 10.05
N PRO A 212 1.89 1.30 9.82
CA PRO A 212 0.63 2.02 9.89
C PRO A 212 0.31 2.50 11.31
N ALA A 213 0.69 1.75 12.35
CA ALA A 213 0.50 2.15 13.74
C ALA A 213 1.29 3.42 14.05
N ILE A 214 2.56 3.46 13.64
CA ILE A 214 3.42 4.64 13.79
C ILE A 214 2.82 5.84 13.07
N TYR A 215 2.32 5.66 11.84
CA TYR A 215 1.66 6.73 11.10
C TYR A 215 0.43 7.28 11.83
N VAL A 216 -0.48 6.41 12.29
CA VAL A 216 -1.68 6.82 13.04
C VAL A 216 -1.30 7.53 14.33
N THR A 217 -0.33 7.00 15.09
CA THR A 217 0.18 7.65 16.30
C THR A 217 0.72 9.05 16.03
N LEU A 218 1.60 9.21 15.03
CA LEU A 218 2.18 10.52 14.69
C LEU A 218 1.10 11.51 14.26
N LEU A 219 0.12 11.05 13.45
CA LEU A 219 -0.99 11.88 13.01
C LEU A 219 -1.83 12.35 14.20
N LEU A 220 -2.17 11.46 15.13
CA LEU A 220 -2.94 11.80 16.32
C LEU A 220 -2.20 12.81 17.18
N VAL A 221 -0.94 12.53 17.52
CA VAL A 221 -0.10 13.43 18.32
C VAL A 221 0.03 14.82 17.67
N TYR A 222 0.19 14.89 16.36
CA TYR A 222 0.21 16.15 15.63
C TYR A 222 -1.15 16.86 15.71
N SER A 223 -2.25 16.15 15.49
CA SER A 223 -3.60 16.72 15.49
C SER A 223 -4.10 17.18 16.86
N THR A 224 -3.66 16.53 17.95
CA THR A 224 -4.05 16.86 19.33
C THR A 224 -3.08 17.83 20.01
N GLY A 225 -2.03 18.28 19.32
CA GLY A 225 -1.05 19.22 19.86
C GLY A 225 -0.04 18.61 20.85
N GLY A 226 0.08 17.27 20.91
CA GLY A 226 1.01 16.57 21.79
C GLY A 226 2.50 16.74 21.43
N LEU A 227 2.79 17.27 20.23
CA LEU A 227 4.11 17.78 19.85
C LEU A 227 4.00 19.29 19.61
N SER A 228 4.17 20.07 20.68
CA SER A 228 4.59 21.46 20.54
C SER A 228 6.03 21.44 20.03
N ILE A 229 6.24 21.65 18.73
CA ILE A 229 7.55 22.00 18.18
C ILE A 229 7.81 23.47 18.49
#